data_AF-A0A0C9YEZ9-F1
#
_entry.id   AF-A0A0C9YEZ9-F1
#
_cell.length_a   1.000
_cell.length_b   1.000
_cell.length_c   1.000
_cell.angle_alpha   90.00
_cell.angle_beta   90.00
_cell.angle_gamma   90.00
#
_symmetry.space_group_name_H-M   'P 1'
#
loop_
_entity.id
_entity.type
_entity.pdbx_description
1 polymer ?
#
loop_
_entity_poly.entity_id
_entity_poly.type
_entity_poly.pdbx_seq_one_letter_code
_entity_poly.pdbx_strand_id
1 'polypeptide(L)'
;MDGSVCSWLVDMLVHPKETLVLIHTGRNKTGEVAITTLDFPDNETTTFWVGTKEGNVYQANRYDRAGAKAGLDQQDIYKGHAGRVMRLRFHPLAGPVDFSDLFLVASMDRTVKLWRAKSLAKPSTTARTIPPVYSFDEVDDYVYDAKWHLAHPAVF
;
A
#
# COMPACT_ATOMS: atom_id res chain seq x y z
N MET A 1 8.99 3.75 -13.85
CA MET A 1 9.25 3.16 -12.53
C MET A 1 8.93 1.72 -12.72
N ASP A 2 9.98 0.91 -12.87
CA ASP A 2 10.05 -0.48 -13.37
C ASP A 2 9.23 -1.51 -12.57
N GLY A 3 8.49 -1.09 -11.53
CA GLY A 3 7.63 -1.95 -10.73
C GLY A 3 8.39 -2.95 -9.85
N SER A 4 9.70 -2.79 -9.69
CA SER A 4 10.54 -3.69 -8.90
C SER A 4 10.66 -3.26 -7.43
N VAL A 5 10.56 -4.22 -6.51
CA VAL A 5 10.89 -4.05 -5.09
C VAL A 5 12.18 -4.81 -4.83
N CYS A 6 13.20 -4.08 -4.41
CA CYS A 6 14.52 -4.63 -4.14
C CYS A 6 14.82 -4.58 -2.64
N SER A 7 15.49 -5.62 -2.13
CA SER A 7 15.99 -5.64 -0.76
C SER A 7 17.50 -5.89 -0.76
N TRP A 8 18.21 -5.24 0.15
CA TRP A 8 19.65 -5.36 0.33
C TRP A 8 19.96 -5.85 1.74
N LEU A 9 21.14 -6.44 1.89
CA LEU A 9 21.73 -6.63 3.21
C LEU A 9 22.53 -5.37 3.58
N VAL A 10 22.56 -5.06 4.87
CA VAL A 10 23.29 -3.89 5.38
C VAL A 10 24.79 -3.98 5.07
N ASP A 11 25.33 -5.18 5.02
CA ASP A 11 26.73 -5.47 4.71
C ASP A 11 27.02 -5.63 3.20
N MET A 12 25.99 -5.62 2.33
CA MET A 12 26.14 -5.82 0.89
C MET A 12 25.18 -4.93 0.08
N LEU A 13 25.58 -3.69 -0.15
CA LEU A 13 24.79 -2.69 -0.89
C LEU A 13 25.08 -2.64 -2.40
N VAL A 14 26.07 -3.41 -2.88
CA VAL A 14 26.52 -3.35 -4.29
C VAL A 14 25.48 -3.94 -5.25
N HIS A 15 24.81 -5.02 -4.85
CA HIS A 15 23.71 -5.63 -5.60
C HIS A 15 22.57 -5.97 -4.66
N PRO A 16 21.30 -5.88 -5.09
CA PRO A 16 20.18 -6.32 -4.28
C PRO A 16 20.30 -7.82 -4.01
N LYS A 17 19.99 -8.21 -2.76
CA LYS A 17 19.89 -9.62 -2.37
C LYS A 17 18.66 -10.26 -2.99
N GLU A 18 17.55 -9.52 -3.04
CA GLU A 18 16.30 -9.99 -3.64
C GLU A 18 15.70 -8.88 -4.49
N THR A 19 15.17 -9.26 -5.65
CA THR A 19 14.41 -8.39 -6.55
C THR A 19 13.07 -9.06 -6.86
N LEU A 20 11.98 -8.39 -6.49
CA LEU A 20 10.61 -8.83 -6.74
C LEU A 20 9.97 -7.88 -7.76
N VAL A 21 9.51 -8.40 -8.89
CA VAL A 21 8.81 -7.60 -9.90
C VAL A 21 7.31 -7.64 -9.66
N LEU A 22 6.67 -6.49 -9.53
CA LEU A 22 5.23 -6.36 -9.32
C LEU A 22 4.52 -6.14 -10.66
N ILE A 23 3.79 -7.16 -11.11
CA ILE A 23 3.14 -7.18 -12.43
C ILE A 23 1.63 -7.33 -12.25
N HIS A 24 0.87 -6.56 -13.02
CA HIS A 24 -0.57 -6.75 -13.18
C HIS A 24 -0.85 -7.84 -14.22
N THR A 25 -1.21 -9.03 -13.74
CA THR A 25 -1.57 -10.19 -14.55
C THR A 25 -2.94 -9.98 -15.20
N GLY A 26 -2.97 -9.39 -16.40
CA GLY A 26 -4.22 -9.22 -17.16
C GLY A 26 -4.22 -8.11 -18.22
N ARG A 27 -3.24 -7.18 -18.18
CA ARG A 27 -3.09 -6.16 -19.24
C ARG A 27 -2.14 -6.64 -20.33
N ASN A 28 -2.70 -6.97 -21.50
CA ASN A 28 -1.91 -7.24 -22.69
C ASN A 28 -1.14 -5.97 -23.12
N LYS A 29 0.19 -6.05 -22.99
CA LYS A 29 1.26 -5.20 -23.57
C LYS A 29 2.00 -4.18 -22.70
N THR A 30 1.63 -3.91 -21.45
CA THR A 30 2.46 -3.09 -20.52
C THR A 30 2.17 -3.39 -19.04
N GLY A 31 2.10 -4.67 -18.64
CA GLY A 31 1.69 -5.12 -17.28
C GLY A 31 2.51 -4.60 -16.08
N GLU A 32 3.43 -3.66 -16.28
CA GLU A 32 4.15 -2.93 -15.24
C GLU A 32 3.19 -2.00 -14.49
N VAL A 33 3.11 -2.17 -13.17
CA VAL A 33 2.40 -1.22 -12.31
C VAL A 33 3.37 -0.13 -11.91
N ALA A 34 3.07 1.11 -12.27
CA ALA A 34 3.88 2.25 -11.85
C ALA A 34 3.67 2.53 -10.35
N ILE A 35 4.41 1.81 -9.50
CA ILE A 35 4.42 1.95 -8.05
C ILE A 35 5.06 3.28 -7.68
N THR A 36 4.46 4.01 -6.73
CA THR A 36 4.94 5.31 -6.26
C THR A 36 5.34 5.32 -4.80
N THR A 37 4.77 4.43 -4.01
CA THR A 37 5.03 4.31 -2.57
C THR A 37 4.69 2.91 -2.13
N LEU A 38 5.28 2.49 -1.02
CA LEU A 38 4.90 1.28 -0.31
C LEU A 38 4.98 1.53 1.19
N ASP A 39 4.24 0.75 1.98
CA ASP A 39 4.39 0.69 3.42
C ASP A 39 3.95 -0.68 3.97
N PHE A 40 4.36 -0.98 5.19
CA PHE A 40 4.04 -2.21 5.90
C PHE A 40 3.11 -1.90 7.09
N PRO A 41 2.15 -2.78 7.41
CA PRO A 41 1.56 -2.79 8.74
C PRO A 41 2.65 -2.98 9.81
N ASP A 42 2.41 -2.47 11.01
CA ASP A 42 3.33 -2.67 12.13
C ASP A 42 3.56 -4.16 12.40
N ASN A 43 4.81 -4.53 12.70
CA ASN A 43 5.28 -5.91 12.90
C ASN A 43 5.10 -6.85 11.69
N GLU A 44 4.81 -6.35 10.49
CA GLU A 44 4.77 -7.13 9.26
C GLU A 44 6.02 -6.86 8.39
N THR A 45 6.56 -7.90 7.76
CA THR A 45 7.80 -7.81 6.95
C THR A 45 7.69 -8.54 5.61
N THR A 46 6.60 -9.27 5.40
CA THR A 46 6.36 -10.13 4.24
C THR A 46 5.21 -9.65 3.39
N THR A 47 4.21 -9.00 3.98
CA THR A 47 3.09 -8.40 3.25
C THR A 47 3.14 -6.88 3.36
N PHE A 48 3.01 -6.19 2.24
CA PHE A 48 3.05 -4.73 2.17
C PHE A 48 1.98 -4.21 1.22
N TRP A 49 1.67 -2.92 1.32
CA TRP A 49 0.75 -2.26 0.41
C TRP A 49 1.53 -1.31 -0.47
N VAL A 50 1.12 -1.23 -1.72
CA VAL A 50 1.73 -0.37 -2.73
C VAL A 50 0.71 0.62 -3.28
N GLY A 51 1.08 1.89 -3.33
CA GLY A 51 0.35 2.92 -4.04
C GLY A 51 0.83 3.05 -5.48
N THR A 52 -0.09 3.40 -6.39
CA THR A 52 0.22 3.49 -7.82
C THR A 52 0.01 4.89 -8.39
N LYS A 53 0.61 5.12 -9.55
CA LYS A 53 0.39 6.31 -10.38
C LYS A 53 -1.08 6.51 -10.76
N GLU A 54 -1.86 5.45 -10.80
CA GLU A 54 -3.25 5.45 -11.28
C GLU A 54 -4.25 5.73 -10.15
N GLY A 55 -3.79 5.88 -8.90
CA GLY A 55 -4.65 6.17 -7.75
C GLY A 55 -5.18 4.94 -7.01
N ASN A 56 -4.75 3.75 -7.40
CA ASN A 56 -5.12 2.52 -6.70
C ASN A 56 -4.05 2.15 -5.67
N VAL A 57 -4.47 1.42 -4.65
CA VAL A 57 -3.59 0.72 -3.73
C VAL A 57 -3.85 -0.79 -3.83
N TYR A 58 -2.79 -1.58 -3.74
CA TYR A 58 -2.84 -3.04 -3.77
C TYR A 58 -2.00 -3.64 -2.65
N GLN A 59 -2.41 -4.79 -2.16
CA GLN A 59 -1.55 -5.63 -1.33
C GLN A 59 -0.50 -6.32 -2.22
N ALA A 60 0.68 -6.58 -1.69
CA ALA A 60 1.71 -7.39 -2.31
C ALA A 60 2.41 -8.27 -1.27
N ASN A 61 2.88 -9.45 -1.69
CA ASN A 61 3.62 -10.38 -0.84
C ASN A 61 5.05 -10.54 -1.34
N ARG A 62 6.00 -10.55 -0.41
CA ARG A 62 7.42 -10.75 -0.69
C ARG A 62 7.72 -12.19 -1.11
N TYR A 63 7.03 -13.16 -0.49
CA TYR A 63 7.26 -14.59 -0.67
C TYR A 63 5.94 -15.32 -0.93
N ASP A 64 6.05 -16.51 -1.54
CA ASP A 64 4.95 -17.46 -1.60
C ASP A 64 4.60 -17.96 -0.19
N ARG A 65 3.31 -18.05 0.11
CA ARG A 65 2.78 -18.67 1.34
C ARG A 65 1.51 -19.47 1.04
N ALA A 66 1.04 -20.26 2.01
CA ALA A 66 -0.22 -20.98 1.88
C ALA A 66 -1.37 -20.01 1.55
N GLY A 67 -1.91 -20.10 0.34
CA GLY A 67 -3.02 -19.27 -0.13
C GLY A 67 -2.65 -17.88 -0.68
N ALA A 68 -1.36 -17.51 -0.78
CA ALA A 68 -0.95 -16.26 -1.44
C ALA A 68 0.38 -16.40 -2.18
N LYS A 69 0.45 -15.81 -3.37
CA LYS A 69 1.66 -15.80 -4.20
C LYS A 69 2.48 -14.54 -3.98
N ALA A 70 3.80 -14.66 -4.15
CA ALA A 70 4.69 -13.51 -4.23
C ALA A 70 4.25 -12.57 -5.36
N GLY A 71 4.40 -11.28 -5.14
CA GLY A 71 3.96 -10.23 -6.06
C GLY A 71 2.64 -9.60 -5.65
N LEU A 72 2.00 -8.94 -6.62
CA LEU A 72 0.85 -8.07 -6.40
C LEU A 72 -0.44 -8.89 -6.35
N ASP A 73 -1.21 -8.68 -5.27
CA ASP A 73 -2.55 -9.25 -5.11
C ASP A 73 -3.58 -8.36 -5.80
N GLN A 74 -4.27 -8.92 -6.78
CA GLN A 74 -5.27 -8.21 -7.60
C GLN A 74 -6.70 -8.52 -7.16
N GLN A 75 -6.89 -9.32 -6.10
CA GLN A 75 -8.23 -9.65 -5.60
C GLN A 75 -8.82 -8.48 -4.82
N ASP A 76 -8.00 -7.77 -4.04
CA ASP A 76 -8.45 -6.64 -3.24
C ASP A 76 -7.88 -5.32 -3.79
N ILE A 77 -8.73 -4.54 -4.47
CA ILE A 77 -8.35 -3.28 -5.11
C ILE A 77 -8.88 -2.11 -4.28
N TYR A 78 -7.99 -1.40 -3.60
CA TYR A 78 -8.33 -0.19 -2.86
C TYR A 78 -8.40 0.98 -3.84
N LYS A 79 -9.62 1.30 -4.27
CA LYS A 79 -9.89 2.30 -5.32
C LYS A 79 -10.69 3.45 -4.74
N GLY A 80 -10.26 4.67 -5.04
CA GLY A 80 -10.95 5.87 -4.56
C GLY A 80 -10.29 7.17 -4.96
N HIS A 81 -8.99 7.17 -5.23
CA HIS A 81 -8.29 8.35 -5.73
C HIS A 81 -8.43 8.49 -7.25
N ALA A 82 -8.60 9.73 -7.70
CA ALA A 82 -8.59 10.13 -9.12
C ALA A 82 -7.20 10.57 -9.59
N GLY A 83 -6.25 10.68 -8.65
CA GLY A 83 -4.88 11.12 -8.89
C GLY A 83 -3.86 10.08 -8.44
N ARG A 84 -2.60 10.35 -8.76
CA ARG A 84 -1.46 9.54 -8.34
C ARG A 84 -1.40 9.47 -6.82
N VAL A 85 -1.19 8.26 -6.28
CA VAL A 85 -0.84 8.08 -4.87
C VAL A 85 0.54 8.67 -4.60
N MET A 86 0.62 9.60 -3.65
CA MET A 86 1.85 10.25 -3.22
C MET A 86 2.43 9.62 -1.98
N ARG A 87 1.58 9.24 -1.04
CA ARG A 87 1.98 8.61 0.20
C ARG A 87 0.99 7.54 0.60
N LEU A 88 1.50 6.46 1.17
CA LEU A 88 0.74 5.45 1.91
C LEU A 88 1.39 5.32 3.29
N ARG A 89 0.59 5.35 4.38
CA ARG A 89 1.07 5.14 5.75
C ARG A 89 0.14 4.32 6.61
N PHE A 90 0.63 3.18 7.11
CA PHE A 90 -0.06 2.44 8.17
C PHE A 90 -0.05 3.19 9.49
N HIS A 91 -1.12 3.03 10.25
CA HIS A 91 -1.22 3.55 11.60
C HIS A 91 -0.25 2.77 12.50
N PRO A 92 0.57 3.46 13.33
CA PRO A 92 1.51 2.79 14.23
C PRO A 92 0.76 2.01 15.32
N LEU A 93 1.33 0.91 15.79
CA LEU A 93 0.87 0.18 16.96
C LEU A 93 1.26 0.95 18.22
N ALA A 94 0.46 1.96 18.55
CA ALA A 94 0.68 2.85 19.68
C ALA A 94 -0.58 2.98 20.55
N GLY A 95 -0.40 2.83 21.87
CA GLY A 95 -1.48 2.98 22.84
C GLY A 95 -2.26 1.69 23.14
N PRO A 96 -3.41 1.79 23.84
CA PRO A 96 -4.16 0.64 24.35
C PRO A 96 -5.08 -0.02 23.32
N VAL A 97 -5.28 0.60 22.15
CA VAL A 97 -6.16 0.10 21.09
C VAL A 97 -5.33 -0.13 19.83
N ASP A 98 -5.53 -1.29 19.21
CA ASP A 98 -4.86 -1.65 17.96
C ASP A 98 -5.61 -1.09 16.75
N PHE A 99 -4.94 -0.21 16.02
CA PHE A 99 -5.40 0.37 14.76
C PHE A 99 -4.44 0.05 13.60
N SER A 100 -3.53 -0.90 13.77
CA SER A 100 -2.50 -1.25 12.78
C SER A 100 -3.07 -1.76 11.44
N ASP A 101 -4.37 -2.08 11.40
CA ASP A 101 -5.09 -2.40 10.17
C ASP A 101 -5.54 -1.15 9.39
N LEU A 102 -5.41 0.06 9.94
CA LEU A 102 -5.76 1.31 9.27
C LEU A 102 -4.55 1.92 8.57
N PHE A 103 -4.79 2.52 7.41
CA PHE A 103 -3.76 3.27 6.69
C PHE A 103 -4.33 4.48 5.96
N LEU A 104 -3.53 5.53 5.89
CA LEU A 104 -3.82 6.74 5.11
C LEU A 104 -3.17 6.65 3.74
N VAL A 105 -3.85 7.22 2.75
CA VAL A 105 -3.28 7.45 1.44
C VAL A 105 -3.50 8.92 1.08
N ALA A 106 -2.41 9.60 0.73
CA ALA A 106 -2.43 10.96 0.21
C ALA A 106 -2.22 10.93 -1.30
N SER A 107 -2.91 11.82 -2.02
CA SER A 107 -2.97 11.79 -3.48
C SER A 107 -2.90 13.19 -4.10
N MET A 108 -2.43 13.22 -5.36
CA MET A 108 -2.47 14.43 -6.19
C MET A 108 -3.90 14.86 -6.58
N ASP A 109 -4.93 14.12 -6.22
CA ASP A 109 -6.32 14.59 -6.37
C ASP A 109 -6.79 15.50 -5.23
N ARG A 110 -5.87 15.90 -4.33
CA ARG A 110 -6.12 16.79 -3.19
C ARG A 110 -6.96 16.16 -2.09
N THR A 111 -7.00 14.83 -2.03
CA THR A 111 -7.66 14.11 -0.94
C THR A 111 -6.64 13.30 -0.16
N VAL A 112 -6.88 13.20 1.15
CA VAL A 112 -6.36 12.12 1.97
C VAL A 112 -7.52 11.19 2.25
N LYS A 113 -7.32 9.89 2.14
CA LYS A 113 -8.37 8.93 2.42
C LYS A 113 -7.85 7.89 3.41
N LEU A 114 -8.75 7.41 4.26
CA LEU A 114 -8.47 6.38 5.26
C LEU A 114 -9.05 5.06 4.77
N TRP A 115 -8.26 3.99 4.84
CA TRP A 115 -8.70 2.64 4.55
C TRP A 115 -8.42 1.71 5.72
N ARG A 116 -9.14 0.59 5.71
CA ARG A 116 -8.84 -0.57 6.53
C ARG A 116 -8.32 -1.69 5.63
N ALA A 117 -7.14 -2.20 5.94
CA ALA A 117 -6.52 -3.34 5.29
C ALA A 117 -7.38 -4.60 5.49
N LYS A 118 -7.46 -5.41 4.44
CA LYS A 118 -8.14 -6.69 4.50
C LYS A 118 -7.34 -7.66 5.36
N SER A 119 -8.05 -8.40 6.21
CA SER A 119 -7.43 -9.42 7.06
C SER A 119 -6.70 -10.47 6.24
N LEU A 120 -5.41 -10.66 6.51
CA LEU A 120 -4.57 -11.68 5.87
C LEU A 120 -5.04 -13.10 6.14
N ALA A 121 -5.78 -13.33 7.24
CA ALA A 121 -6.35 -14.62 7.59
C ALA A 121 -7.58 -15.00 6.73
N LYS A 122 -8.16 -14.03 6.00
CA LYS A 122 -9.35 -14.21 5.16
C LYS A 122 -9.11 -13.59 3.78
N PRO A 123 -8.20 -14.17 2.98
CA PRO A 123 -7.87 -13.65 1.66
C PRO A 123 -9.07 -13.71 0.73
N SER A 124 -9.21 -12.69 -0.11
CA SER A 124 -10.27 -12.65 -1.12
C SER A 124 -9.94 -13.62 -2.26
N THR A 125 -10.95 -14.35 -2.74
CA THR A 125 -10.82 -15.29 -3.85
C THR A 125 -11.30 -14.71 -5.19
N THR A 126 -11.96 -13.55 -5.15
CA THR A 126 -12.49 -12.86 -6.31
C THR A 126 -12.17 -11.37 -6.23
N ALA A 127 -11.97 -10.78 -7.41
CA ALA A 127 -11.64 -9.37 -7.53
C ALA A 127 -12.78 -8.48 -7.01
N ARG A 128 -12.47 -7.60 -6.07
CA ARG A 128 -13.39 -6.66 -5.44
C ARG A 128 -12.74 -5.31 -5.22
N THR A 129 -13.55 -4.26 -5.31
CA THR A 129 -13.16 -2.91 -4.93
C THR A 129 -13.40 -2.70 -3.44
N ILE A 130 -12.38 -2.19 -2.74
CA ILE A 130 -12.46 -1.79 -1.34
C ILE A 130 -12.62 -0.26 -1.29
N PRO A 131 -13.78 0.25 -0.81
CA PRO A 131 -13.98 1.68 -0.65
C PRO A 131 -13.20 2.22 0.55
N PRO A 132 -12.86 3.52 0.55
CA PRO A 132 -12.30 4.18 1.73
C PRO A 132 -13.30 4.13 2.90
N VAL A 133 -12.76 4.05 4.11
CA VAL A 133 -13.52 4.23 5.36
C VAL A 133 -13.94 5.70 5.50
N TYR A 134 -13.04 6.61 5.12
CA TYR A 134 -13.30 8.04 5.18
C TYR A 134 -12.49 8.81 4.12
N SER A 135 -12.97 9.99 3.73
CA SER A 135 -12.30 10.91 2.82
C SER A 135 -12.16 12.29 3.46
N PHE A 136 -10.94 12.80 3.50
CA PHE A 136 -10.60 14.14 3.92
C PHE A 136 -10.41 14.99 2.65
N ASP A 137 -11.42 15.78 2.33
CA ASP A 137 -11.54 16.51 1.05
C ASP A 137 -11.22 18.02 1.17
N GLU A 138 -10.77 18.47 2.34
CA GLU A 138 -10.59 19.89 2.68
C GLU A 138 -9.19 20.44 2.35
N VAL A 139 -8.51 19.90 1.32
CA VAL A 139 -7.18 20.39 0.93
C VAL A 139 -7.27 21.20 -0.36
N ASP A 140 -6.91 22.48 -0.28
CA ASP A 140 -6.94 23.40 -1.43
C ASP A 140 -5.85 23.07 -2.47
N ASP A 141 -4.70 22.57 -2.00
CA ASP A 141 -3.52 22.24 -2.80
C ASP A 141 -3.20 20.74 -2.82
N TYR A 142 -2.23 20.33 -3.66
CA TYR A 142 -1.80 18.92 -3.74
C TYR A 142 -1.21 18.42 -2.42
N VAL A 143 -1.69 17.27 -1.95
CA VAL A 143 -1.15 16.60 -0.76
C VAL A 143 0.01 15.69 -1.16
N TYR A 144 1.20 16.00 -0.65
CA TYR A 144 2.42 15.23 -0.93
C TYR A 144 2.71 14.16 0.14
N ASP A 145 2.34 14.41 1.40
CA ASP A 145 2.63 13.53 2.53
C ASP A 145 1.54 13.64 3.60
N ALA A 146 1.37 12.59 4.40
CA ALA A 146 0.50 12.54 5.57
C ALA A 146 1.12 11.57 6.59
N LYS A 147 1.10 11.91 7.89
CA LYS A 147 1.78 11.09 8.92
C LYS A 147 1.03 11.10 10.23
N TRP A 148 0.65 9.90 10.67
CA TRP A 148 0.10 9.65 12.00
C TRP A 148 0.93 10.25 13.13
N HIS A 149 0.26 10.85 14.10
CA HIS A 149 0.87 11.29 15.35
C HIS A 149 1.15 10.08 16.26
N LEU A 150 2.40 9.92 16.69
CA LEU A 150 2.85 8.72 17.40
C LEU A 150 2.20 8.51 18.78
N ALA A 151 1.71 9.59 19.42
CA ALA A 151 1.08 9.52 20.75
C ALA A 151 -0.44 9.75 20.74
N HIS A 152 -1.02 10.15 19.60
CA HIS A 152 -2.42 10.53 19.50
C HIS A 152 -3.05 9.84 18.28
N PRO A 153 -3.72 8.68 18.46
CA PRO A 153 -4.12 7.80 17.37
C PRO A 153 -5.16 8.39 16.40
N ALA A 154 -5.84 9.47 16.78
CA ALA A 154 -6.83 10.14 15.94
C ALA A 154 -6.26 11.32 15.12
N VAL A 155 -4.95 11.58 15.19
CA VAL A 155 -4.29 12.76 14.58
C VAL A 155 -3.26 12.30 13.54
N PHE A 156 -3.19 12.99 12.39
CA PHE A 156 -2.27 12.68 11.28
C PHE A 156 -1.89 13.90 10.43
#